data_AF-A0A7V4AME8-F1
#
_entry.id   AF-A0A7V4AME8-F1
#
_cell.length_a   1.000
_cell.length_b   1.000
_cell.length_c   1.000
_cell.angle_alpha   90.00
_cell.angle_beta   90.00
_cell.angle_gamma   90.00
#
_symmetry.space_group_name_H-M   'P 1'
#
loop_
_entity.id
_entity.type
_entity.pdbx_description
1 polymer ?
#
loop_
_entity_poly.entity_id
_entity_poly.type
_entity_poly.pdbx_seq_one_letter_code
_entity_poly.pdbx_strand_id
1 'polypeptide(L)'
;MIRPLPEELRGLLARGEVVFSLKDAVRELLENALDAGAKRVRVELYGGGRERIVVEDDGEGIPFAELPLAVEPFATSKLQDPGMLPEGNSLRITTLGFRGQALYALRQAALLRIRSRPRFQVGGGLLLAQG
;
A
#
# COMPACT_ATOMS: atom_id res chain seq x y z
N MET A 1 -32.46 -4.02 -4.49
CA MET A 1 -32.46 -4.91 -5.67
C MET A 1 -31.01 -5.23 -5.99
N ILE A 2 -30.59 -6.49 -5.90
CA ILE A 2 -29.21 -6.94 -6.19
C ILE A 2 -29.19 -7.47 -7.62
N ARG A 3 -28.11 -7.20 -8.37
CA ARG A 3 -27.95 -7.63 -9.77
C ARG A 3 -26.64 -8.40 -9.96
N PRO A 4 -26.58 -9.36 -10.90
CA PRO A 4 -25.33 -10.03 -11.23
C PRO A 4 -24.33 -9.04 -11.83
N LEU A 5 -23.04 -9.19 -11.49
CA LEU A 5 -21.97 -8.44 -12.12
C LEU A 5 -21.83 -8.84 -13.61
N PRO A 6 -21.54 -7.89 -14.52
CA PRO A 6 -21.15 -8.17 -15.89
C PRO A 6 -19.99 -9.16 -15.98
N GLU A 7 -19.93 -9.92 -17.06
CA GLU A 7 -18.94 -11.01 -17.23
C GLU A 7 -17.51 -10.47 -17.24
N GLU A 8 -17.30 -9.28 -17.80
CA GLU A 8 -15.99 -8.63 -17.79
C GLU A 8 -15.53 -8.37 -16.35
N LEU A 9 -16.43 -7.89 -15.47
CA LEU A 9 -16.15 -7.62 -14.06
C LEU A 9 -15.89 -8.89 -13.24
N ARG A 10 -16.51 -10.03 -13.58
CA ARG A 10 -16.20 -11.31 -12.95
C ARG A 10 -14.81 -11.80 -13.31
N GLY A 11 -14.39 -11.60 -14.56
CA GLY A 11 -13.04 -11.95 -15.03
C GLY A 11 -11.93 -11.18 -14.32
N LEU A 12 -12.13 -9.87 -14.06
CA LEU A 12 -11.18 -9.04 -13.32
C LEU A 12 -11.09 -9.50 -11.84
N LEU A 13 -12.24 -9.76 -11.20
CA LEU A 13 -12.29 -10.26 -9.82
C LEU A 13 -11.68 -11.67 -9.67
N ALA A 14 -11.88 -12.55 -10.66
CA ALA A 14 -11.33 -13.91 -10.68
C ALA A 14 -9.81 -13.94 -10.89
N ARG A 15 -9.22 -12.88 -11.46
CA ARG A 15 -7.76 -12.72 -11.65
C ARG A 15 -7.05 -12.14 -10.43
N GLY A 16 -7.77 -11.79 -9.37
CA GLY A 16 -7.20 -11.05 -8.24
C GLY A 16 -6.83 -9.61 -8.61
N GLU A 17 -7.40 -9.06 -9.70
CA GLU A 17 -7.28 -7.65 -10.02
C GLU A 17 -8.07 -6.86 -8.98
N VAL A 18 -7.37 -6.40 -7.95
CA VAL A 18 -7.94 -5.50 -6.97
C VAL A 18 -8.33 -4.23 -7.71
N VAL A 19 -9.64 -4.01 -7.88
CA VAL A 19 -10.18 -2.77 -8.45
C VAL A 19 -9.93 -1.65 -7.45
N PHE A 20 -8.80 -0.96 -7.59
CA PHE A 20 -8.48 0.23 -6.80
C PHE A 20 -9.12 1.46 -7.44
N SER A 21 -9.95 2.18 -6.68
CA SER A 21 -10.24 3.56 -7.05
C SER A 21 -9.04 4.45 -6.69
N LEU A 22 -8.89 5.59 -7.36
CA LEU A 22 -7.85 6.58 -7.00
C LEU A 22 -7.97 7.02 -5.54
N LYS A 23 -9.21 7.10 -5.03
CA LYS A 23 -9.49 7.40 -3.62
C LYS A 23 -8.90 6.32 -2.72
N ASP A 24 -9.08 5.05 -3.07
CA ASP A 24 -8.55 3.94 -2.28
C ASP A 24 -7.02 3.94 -2.30
N ALA A 25 -6.40 4.19 -3.46
CA ALA A 25 -4.95 4.33 -3.56
C ALA A 25 -4.40 5.43 -2.62
N VAL A 26 -5.05 6.61 -2.60
CA VAL A 26 -4.66 7.69 -1.67
C VAL A 26 -4.86 7.27 -0.23
N ARG A 27 -6.01 6.67 0.11
CA ARG A 27 -6.31 6.20 1.47
C ARG A 27 -5.25 5.22 1.96
N GLU A 28 -4.89 4.21 1.16
CA GLU A 28 -3.89 3.21 1.55
C GLU A 28 -2.51 3.83 1.81
N LEU A 29 -2.08 4.78 0.96
CA LEU A 29 -0.82 5.49 1.16
C LEU A 29 -0.85 6.35 2.43
N LEU A 30 -1.97 6.99 2.73
CA LEU A 30 -2.17 7.75 3.96
C LEU A 30 -2.15 6.84 5.19
N GLU A 31 -2.81 5.69 5.15
CA GLU A 31 -2.81 4.71 6.23
C GLU A 31 -1.40 4.15 6.47
N ASN A 32 -0.64 3.88 5.41
CA ASN A 32 0.76 3.48 5.52
C ASN A 32 1.64 4.56 6.17
N ALA A 33 1.43 5.84 5.85
CA ALA A 33 2.14 6.95 6.48
C ALA A 33 1.80 7.06 7.98
N LEU A 34 0.52 6.92 8.34
CA LEU A 34 0.08 6.95 9.74
C LEU A 34 0.64 5.78 10.53
N ASP A 35 0.64 4.57 9.96
CA ASP A 35 1.24 3.40 10.58
C ASP A 35 2.75 3.55 10.78
N ALA A 36 3.43 4.30 9.90
CA ALA A 36 4.84 4.66 10.06
C ALA A 36 5.07 5.80 11.08
N GLY A 37 4.04 6.21 11.83
CA GLY A 37 4.13 7.21 12.88
C GLY A 37 4.24 8.66 12.38
N ALA A 38 3.92 8.93 11.11
CA ALA A 38 4.03 10.26 10.52
C ALA A 38 3.21 11.31 11.30
N LYS A 39 3.78 12.51 11.44
CA LYS A 39 3.12 13.69 12.02
C LYS A 39 2.72 14.69 10.96
N ARG A 40 3.36 14.64 9.80
CA ARG A 40 3.04 15.43 8.62
C ARG A 40 2.94 14.49 7.43
N VAL A 41 1.84 14.61 6.70
CA VAL A 41 1.65 13.93 5.43
C VAL A 41 1.21 14.97 4.41
N ARG A 42 1.87 15.00 3.26
CA ARG A 42 1.52 15.84 2.12
C ARG A 42 0.98 14.94 1.01
N VAL A 43 -0.12 15.37 0.41
CA VAL A 43 -0.72 14.71 -0.75
C VAL A 43 -0.79 15.70 -1.90
N GLU A 44 -0.25 15.32 -3.05
CA GLU A 44 -0.36 16.06 -4.31
C GLU A 44 -1.03 15.19 -5.36
N LEU A 45 -2.08 15.74 -5.99
CA LEU A 45 -2.86 15.08 -7.04
C LEU A 45 -2.71 15.85 -8.34
N TYR A 46 -2.21 15.18 -9.38
CA TYR A 46 -2.06 15.73 -10.72
C TYR A 46 -3.18 15.16 -11.60
N GLY A 47 -3.86 16.01 -12.37
CA GLY A 47 -5.02 15.61 -13.17
C GLY A 47 -6.13 14.93 -12.34
N GLY A 48 -6.34 15.38 -11.10
CA GLY A 48 -7.27 14.74 -10.16
C GLY A 48 -6.84 13.35 -9.67
N GLY A 49 -5.54 13.04 -9.76
CA GLY A 49 -4.95 11.75 -9.37
C GLY A 49 -4.85 10.76 -10.52
N ARG A 50 -5.41 11.06 -11.69
CA ARG A 50 -5.32 10.19 -12.89
C ARG A 50 -3.95 10.19 -13.51
N GLU A 51 -3.26 11.33 -13.50
CA GLU A 51 -1.92 11.45 -14.07
C GLU A 51 -0.86 11.00 -13.06
N ARG A 52 -1.00 11.46 -11.81
CA ARG A 52 -0.05 11.14 -10.75
C ARG A 52 -0.64 11.40 -9.36
N ILE A 53 -0.33 10.49 -8.44
CA ILE A 53 -0.54 10.66 -7.00
C ILE A 53 0.84 10.70 -6.34
N VAL A 54 1.07 11.67 -5.47
CA VAL A 54 2.28 11.76 -4.64
C VAL A 54 1.85 11.88 -3.18
N VAL A 55 2.35 10.96 -2.35
CA VAL A 55 2.19 11.01 -0.90
C VAL A 55 3.58 11.05 -0.29
N GLU A 56 3.84 12.08 0.51
CA GLU A 56 5.10 12.27 1.24
C GLU A 56 4.81 12.38 2.73
N ASP A 57 5.52 11.61 3.54
CA ASP A 57 5.38 11.60 4.99
C ASP A 57 6.73 11.78 5.71
N ASP A 58 6.66 12.13 7.00
CA ASP A 58 7.83 12.23 7.88
C ASP A 58 7.93 11.08 8.90
N GLY A 59 7.38 9.92 8.54
CA GLY A 59 7.40 8.71 9.33
C GLY A 59 8.79 8.05 9.41
N GLU A 60 8.80 6.81 9.88
CA GLU A 60 10.02 6.04 10.14
C GLU A 60 10.81 5.67 8.88
N GLY A 61 10.14 5.60 7.73
CA GLY A 61 10.71 5.22 6.45
C GLY A 61 10.99 3.73 6.30
N ILE A 62 11.31 3.31 5.07
CA ILE A 62 11.62 1.93 4.69
C ILE A 62 13.13 1.84 4.44
N PRO A 63 13.85 0.91 5.09
CA PRO A 63 15.27 0.69 4.82
C PRO A 63 15.54 0.34 3.36
N PHE A 64 16.65 0.83 2.80
CA PHE A 64 16.97 0.60 1.39
C PHE A 64 16.95 -0.89 0.99
N ALA A 65 17.50 -1.76 1.84
CA ALA A 65 17.55 -3.20 1.60
C ALA A 65 16.16 -3.88 1.62
N GLU A 66 15.16 -3.24 2.25
CA GLU A 66 13.80 -3.76 2.37
C GLU A 66 12.85 -3.20 1.31
N LEU A 67 13.26 -2.16 0.55
CA LEU A 67 12.43 -1.59 -0.51
C LEU A 67 11.95 -2.63 -1.54
N PRO A 68 12.80 -3.56 -2.06
CA PRO A 68 12.32 -4.58 -2.98
C PRO A 68 11.26 -5.49 -2.35
N LEU A 69 11.42 -5.84 -1.06
CA LEU A 69 10.48 -6.68 -0.34
C LEU A 69 9.15 -5.96 -0.08
N ALA A 70 9.17 -4.65 0.14
CA ALA A 70 7.97 -3.85 0.43
C ALA A 70 6.93 -3.85 -0.71
N VAL A 71 7.32 -4.23 -1.94
CA VAL A 71 6.43 -4.31 -3.10
C VAL A 71 6.10 -5.74 -3.51
N GLU A 72 6.56 -6.75 -2.76
CA GLU A 72 6.19 -8.15 -2.96
C GLU A 72 4.88 -8.50 -2.24
N PRO A 73 4.10 -9.48 -2.75
CA PRO A 73 2.88 -9.88 -2.08
C PRO A 73 3.21 -10.60 -0.76
N PHE A 74 2.36 -10.40 0.25
CA PHE A 74 2.48 -11.05 1.56
C PHE A 74 3.73 -10.67 2.36
N ALA A 75 4.38 -9.54 2.01
CA ALA A 75 5.49 -8.99 2.76
C ALA A 75 5.02 -7.87 3.70
N THR A 76 5.15 -8.06 5.01
CA THR A 76 4.78 -7.03 5.99
C THR A 76 5.66 -7.07 7.24
N SER A 77 5.98 -5.88 7.78
CA SER A 77 6.60 -5.74 9.10
C SER A 77 5.60 -5.82 10.26
N LYS A 78 4.30 -5.92 9.98
CA LYS A 78 3.20 -5.71 10.95
C LYS A 78 2.51 -7.00 11.43
N LEU A 79 2.74 -8.14 10.78
CA LEU A 79 2.12 -9.44 11.11
C LEU A 79 3.21 -10.50 11.18
N GLN A 80 3.79 -10.72 12.36
CA GLN A 80 4.93 -11.63 12.53
C GLN A 80 4.60 -12.91 13.34
N ASP A 81 3.47 -12.96 14.04
CA ASP A 81 3.09 -14.10 14.90
C ASP A 81 1.70 -14.65 14.50
N PRO A 82 1.57 -15.97 14.22
CA PRO A 82 0.29 -16.63 13.99
C PRO A 82 -0.76 -16.39 15.09
N GLY A 83 -0.34 -16.18 16.33
CA GLY A 83 -1.22 -15.86 17.47
C GLY A 83 -1.79 -14.44 17.47
N MET A 84 -1.33 -13.55 16.57
CA MET A 84 -1.92 -12.23 16.34
C MET A 84 -3.17 -12.27 15.45
N LEU A 85 -3.51 -13.44 14.91
CA LEU A 85 -4.79 -13.68 14.26
C LEU A 85 -5.80 -14.09 15.35
N PRO A 86 -6.80 -13.27 15.67
CA PRO A 86 -7.81 -13.66 16.65
C PRO A 86 -8.58 -14.90 16.17
N GLU A 87 -8.84 -15.81 17.09
CA GLU A 87 -9.75 -16.93 16.87
C GLU A 87 -11.16 -16.40 16.60
N GLY A 88 -11.69 -16.69 15.42
CA GLY A 88 -12.93 -16.10 14.92
C GLY A 88 -12.65 -14.83 14.11
N ASN A 89 -13.37 -14.71 12.99
CA ASN A 89 -13.20 -13.81 11.84
C ASN A 89 -13.12 -12.28 12.10
N SER A 90 -12.89 -11.82 13.33
CA SER A 90 -12.76 -10.41 13.72
C SER A 90 -11.32 -10.05 14.01
N LEU A 91 -10.57 -9.66 12.97
CA LEU A 91 -9.23 -9.12 13.13
C LEU A 91 -9.29 -7.80 13.93
N ARG A 92 -8.82 -7.81 15.17
CA ARG A 92 -8.44 -6.59 15.89
C ARG A 92 -7.09 -6.14 15.33
N ILE A 93 -7.13 -5.41 14.22
CA ILE A 93 -5.96 -4.86 13.55
C ILE A 93 -5.62 -3.52 14.22
N THR A 94 -4.41 -3.40 14.78
CA THR A 94 -3.88 -2.16 15.38
C THR A 94 -3.19 -1.24 14.35
N THR A 95 -3.12 -1.66 13.09
CA THR A 95 -2.55 -0.92 11.96
C THR A 95 -3.65 -0.68 10.93
N LEU A 96 -3.74 0.55 10.43
CA LEU A 96 -4.83 0.96 9.53
C LEU A 96 -4.55 0.53 8.09
N GLY A 97 -3.28 0.39 7.69
CA GLY A 97 -2.86 0.03 6.33
C GLY A 97 -2.66 -1.48 6.11
N PHE A 98 -3.18 -1.97 4.98
CA PHE A 98 -3.28 -3.38 4.60
C PHE A 98 -1.98 -4.21 4.74
N ARG A 99 -2.06 -5.31 5.50
CA ARG A 99 -1.46 -6.68 5.44
C ARG A 99 -0.34 -7.05 4.42
N GLY A 100 0.48 -6.13 3.94
CA GLY A 100 1.52 -6.43 2.93
C GLY A 100 1.00 -6.62 1.51
N GLN A 101 -0.10 -5.94 1.15
CA GLN A 101 -0.71 -6.05 -0.20
C GLN A 101 -0.90 -4.72 -0.91
N ALA A 102 -0.92 -3.58 -0.20
CA ALA A 102 -1.21 -2.28 -0.80
C ALA A 102 -0.17 -1.85 -1.85
N LEU A 103 1.13 -1.86 -1.49
CA LEU A 103 2.20 -1.47 -2.40
C LEU A 103 2.35 -2.44 -3.57
N TYR A 104 2.19 -3.75 -3.32
CA TYR A 104 2.12 -4.76 -4.39
C TYR A 104 0.98 -4.44 -5.37
N ALA A 105 -0.24 -4.20 -4.89
CA ALA A 105 -1.37 -3.90 -5.78
C ALA A 105 -1.18 -2.58 -6.55
N LEU A 106 -0.59 -1.56 -5.92
CA LEU A 106 -0.26 -0.30 -6.59
C LEU A 106 0.78 -0.51 -7.70
N ARG A 107 1.78 -1.37 -7.51
CA ARG A 107 2.77 -1.70 -8.56
C ARG A 107 2.16 -2.43 -9.75
N GLN A 108 1.13 -3.26 -9.51
CA GLN A 108 0.42 -3.96 -10.59
C GLN A 108 -0.46 -3.01 -11.41
N ALA A 109 -0.99 -1.95 -10.78
CA ALA A 109 -1.93 -1.03 -11.42
C ALA A 109 -1.24 0.18 -12.09
N ALA A 110 -0.04 0.56 -11.65
CA ALA A 110 0.65 1.76 -12.13
C ALA A 110 2.17 1.67 -11.97
N LEU A 111 2.90 2.59 -12.61
CA LEU A 111 4.30 2.81 -12.31
C LEU A 111 4.43 3.36 -10.88
N LEU A 112 4.93 2.53 -9.97
CA LEU A 112 5.14 2.87 -8.58
C LEU A 112 6.57 3.36 -8.36
N ARG A 113 6.70 4.50 -7.68
CA ARG A 113 8.00 5.06 -7.32
C ARG A 113 8.06 5.37 -5.83
N ILE A 114 8.90 4.64 -5.10
CA ILE A 114 9.07 4.78 -3.65
C ILE A 114 10.44 5.38 -3.37
N ARG A 115 10.47 6.53 -2.68
CA ARG A 115 11.70 7.11 -2.13
C ARG A 115 11.60 7.10 -0.62
N SER A 116 12.53 6.47 0.07
CA SER A 116 12.49 6.41 1.53
C SER A 116 13.87 6.43 2.16
N ARG A 117 13.95 6.92 3.40
CA ARG A 117 15.18 6.98 4.18
C ARG A 117 14.85 6.93 5.68
N PRO A 118 15.21 5.85 6.37
CA PRO A 118 15.14 5.80 7.82
C PRO A 118 16.10 6.77 8.48
N ARG A 119 15.77 7.23 9.69
CA ARG A 119 16.59 8.19 10.47
C ARG A 119 18.02 7.69 10.71
N PHE A 120 18.19 6.38 10.86
CA PHE A 120 19.47 5.73 11.12
C PHE A 120 20.34 5.53 9.86
N GLN A 121 19.80 5.76 8.65
CA GLN A 121 20.58 5.66 7.41
C GLN A 121 21.01 7.05 6.91
N VAL A 122 22.31 7.17 6.58
CA VAL A 122 22.88 8.38 5.97
C VAL A 122 22.26 8.64 4.60
N GLY A 123 22.14 7.59 3.78
CA GLY A 123 21.51 7.62 2.46
C GLY A 123 20.12 6.99 2.46
N GLY A 124 19.28 7.41 1.53
CA GLY A 124 17.98 6.79 1.25
C GLY A 124 18.01 5.91 0.01
N GLY A 125 16.87 5.28 -0.25
CA GLY A 125 16.62 4.45 -1.42
C GLY A 125 15.61 5.06 -2.38
N LEU A 126 15.73 4.71 -3.65
CA LEU A 126 14.71 4.91 -4.67
C LEU A 126 14.41 3.55 -5.32
N LEU A 127 13.15 3.14 -5.27
CA LEU A 127 12.63 2.00 -6.01
C LEU A 127 11.68 2.48 -7.10
N LEU A 128 11.87 1.94 -8.29
CA LEU A 128 10.90 1.97 -9.38
C LEU A 128 10.37 0.55 -9.56
N ALA A 129 9.06 0.38 -9.48
CA ALA A 129 8.41 -0.92 -9.60
C ALA A 129 7.19 -0.82 -10.53
N GLN A 130 7.03 -1.83 -11.38
CA GLN A 130 5.88 -2.01 -12.24
C GLN A 130 5.67 -3.51 -12.44
N GLY A 131 4.41 -3.95 -12.40
CA GLY A 131 3.98 -5.33 -12.63
C GLY A 131 3.56 -5.61 -14.06
#